data_AF-A0A554KDX2-F1
#
_entry.id   AF-A0A554KDX2-F1
#
_cell.length_a   1.000
_cell.length_b   1.000
_cell.length_c   1.000
_cell.angle_alpha   90.00
_cell.angle_beta   90.00
_cell.angle_gamma   90.00
#
_symmetry.space_group_name_H-M   'P 1'
#
loop_
_entity.id
_entity.type
_entity.pdbx_description
1 polymer ?
#
loop_
_entity_poly.entity_id
_entity_poly.type
_entity_poly.pdbx_seq_one_letter_code
_entity_poly.pdbx_strand_id
1 'polypeptide(L)'
;MRKLQFTEGEYYHIYNRGNHKKEIFFSEADYARFLFLVLFFQAPFTIYNISRSVSAFLRKGSFGATKSTIQEITKNKIAELVAFALMPNHFHLVVHERTPNGISRYMQRVQDAYTKSFNTKYQMIGHLFQGPFHAVHIADNEQLLHLSAYIHRNPNELRKWHAKEEKYLWSSYQDYIKNNRWGNLLNPQIILEQYENQREYADFVKTSGTKDILDNDHFIETDTN
;
A
#
# COMPACT_ATOMS: atom_id res chain seq x y z
N MET A 1 3.30 10.12 -20.79
CA MET A 1 4.38 10.58 -19.88
C MET A 1 3.70 11.20 -18.66
N ARG A 2 4.06 10.84 -17.42
CA ARG A 2 3.42 11.41 -16.22
C ARG A 2 3.80 12.90 -16.10
N LYS A 3 2.82 13.78 -15.88
CA LYS A 3 3.07 15.23 -15.68
C LYS A 3 3.63 15.54 -14.29
N LEU A 4 3.19 14.79 -13.28
CA LEU A 4 3.69 14.88 -11.90
C LEU A 4 5.16 14.45 -11.83
N GLN A 5 5.99 15.33 -11.26
CA GLN A 5 7.36 15.01 -10.83
C GLN A 5 7.35 14.75 -9.32
N PHE A 6 8.05 13.72 -8.88
CA PHE A 6 8.22 13.43 -7.45
C PHE A 6 9.36 14.26 -6.88
N THR A 7 9.11 14.86 -5.73
CA THR A 7 10.07 15.65 -4.98
C THR A 7 10.55 14.82 -3.78
N GLU A 8 11.86 14.72 -3.60
CA GLU A 8 12.45 14.04 -2.46
C GLU A 8 12.00 14.71 -1.14
N GLY A 9 11.64 13.90 -0.14
CA GLY A 9 11.10 14.36 1.13
C GLY A 9 9.57 14.48 1.16
N GLU A 10 8.92 14.45 0.00
CA GLU A 10 7.46 14.60 -0.10
C GLU A 10 6.71 13.26 -0.07
N TYR A 11 5.43 13.34 0.29
CA TYR A 11 4.53 12.18 0.42
C TYR A 11 3.51 12.16 -0.71
N TYR A 12 3.18 10.96 -1.17
CA TYR A 12 2.27 10.76 -2.28
C TYR A 12 1.27 9.64 -2.00
N HIS A 13 0.02 9.87 -2.39
CA HIS A 13 -0.97 8.83 -2.54
C HIS A 13 -0.72 8.11 -3.86
N ILE A 14 -0.44 6.82 -3.78
CA ILE A 14 -0.18 5.95 -4.92
C ILE A 14 -1.28 4.91 -5.02
N TYR A 15 -1.92 4.81 -6.18
CA TYR A 15 -2.97 3.82 -6.41
C TYR A 15 -2.96 3.30 -7.85
N ASN A 16 -3.51 2.10 -8.03
CA ASN A 16 -3.80 1.55 -9.36
C ASN A 16 -4.91 0.52 -9.24
N ARG A 17 -5.55 0.22 -10.37
CA ARG A 17 -6.72 -0.65 -10.48
C ARG A 17 -6.57 -1.63 -11.63
N GLY A 18 -7.21 -2.78 -11.48
CA GLY A 18 -7.26 -3.83 -12.50
C GLY A 18 -7.94 -3.34 -13.78
N ASN A 19 -7.43 -3.81 -14.91
CA ASN A 19 -7.95 -3.48 -16.22
C ASN A 19 -9.46 -3.79 -16.31
N HIS A 20 -10.27 -2.84 -16.80
CA HIS A 20 -11.73 -2.90 -16.77
C HIS A 20 -12.34 -3.12 -15.36
N LYS A 21 -11.74 -2.52 -14.33
CA LYS A 21 -12.12 -2.67 -12.91
C LYS A 21 -12.13 -4.12 -12.41
N LYS A 22 -11.47 -5.05 -13.11
CA LYS A 22 -11.41 -6.48 -12.75
C LYS A 22 -10.60 -6.69 -11.48
N GLU A 23 -10.91 -7.76 -10.76
CA GLU A 23 -10.10 -8.20 -9.64
C GLU A 23 -8.65 -8.45 -10.10
N ILE A 24 -7.72 -8.04 -9.25
CA ILE A 24 -6.28 -8.27 -9.38
C ILE A 24 -5.79 -9.26 -8.33
N PHE A 25 -6.56 -9.51 -7.26
CA PHE A 25 -6.24 -10.53 -6.25
C PHE A 25 -7.32 -11.63 -6.21
N PHE A 26 -7.04 -12.78 -6.84
CA PHE A 26 -7.99 -13.90 -6.88
C PHE A 26 -7.85 -14.85 -5.69
N SER A 27 -6.71 -14.81 -4.99
CA SER A 27 -6.50 -15.62 -3.78
C SER A 27 -5.62 -14.92 -2.75
N GLU A 28 -5.59 -15.44 -1.53
CA GLU A 28 -4.70 -14.94 -0.46
C GLU A 28 -3.23 -14.96 -0.86
N ALA A 29 -2.82 -15.88 -1.73
CA ALA A 29 -1.46 -15.92 -2.25
C ALA A 29 -1.14 -14.72 -3.13
N ASP A 30 -2.13 -14.18 -3.84
CA ASP A 30 -1.97 -12.99 -4.67
C ASP A 30 -1.80 -11.74 -3.81
N TYR A 31 -2.65 -11.59 -2.78
CA TYR A 31 -2.51 -10.53 -1.78
C TYR A 31 -1.16 -10.63 -1.05
N ALA A 32 -0.78 -11.82 -0.57
CA ALA A 32 0.48 -12.03 0.13
C ALA A 32 1.69 -11.71 -0.76
N ARG A 33 1.63 -12.06 -2.05
CA ARG A 33 2.68 -11.70 -3.00
C ARG A 33 2.78 -10.19 -3.20
N PHE A 34 1.66 -9.51 -3.42
CA PHE A 34 1.69 -8.06 -3.63
C PHE A 34 2.17 -7.32 -2.38
N LEU A 35 1.67 -7.73 -1.20
CA LEU A 35 2.12 -7.21 0.09
C LEU A 35 3.63 -7.42 0.29
N PHE A 36 4.17 -8.59 -0.06
CA PHE A 36 5.61 -8.83 -0.04
C PHE A 36 6.35 -7.82 -0.94
N LEU A 37 5.89 -7.60 -2.17
CA LEU A 37 6.55 -6.69 -3.10
C LEU A 37 6.55 -5.25 -2.55
N VAL A 38 5.42 -4.78 -2.06
CA VAL A 38 5.28 -3.44 -1.47
C VAL A 38 6.19 -3.27 -0.24
N LEU A 39 6.24 -4.26 0.65
CA LEU A 39 7.10 -4.18 1.84
C LEU A 39 8.58 -4.29 1.50
N PHE A 40 8.97 -5.17 0.58
CA PHE A 40 10.38 -5.53 0.41
C PHE A 40 11.09 -4.79 -0.72
N PHE A 41 10.38 -4.18 -1.69
CA PHE A 41 11.01 -3.51 -2.84
C PHE A 41 11.36 -2.04 -2.58
N GLN A 42 11.21 -1.56 -1.35
CA GLN A 42 11.54 -0.20 -0.92
C GLN A 42 13.00 0.21 -1.19
N ALA A 43 13.92 -0.74 -1.38
CA ALA A 43 15.34 -0.51 -1.67
C ALA A 43 15.76 -1.13 -3.02
N PRO A 44 16.77 -0.60 -3.73
CA PRO A 44 17.05 -0.88 -5.14
C PRO A 44 17.84 -2.17 -5.41
N PHE A 45 17.64 -3.22 -4.61
CA PHE A 45 18.33 -4.51 -4.79
C PHE A 45 17.38 -5.65 -5.13
N THR A 46 17.90 -6.67 -5.81
CA THR A 46 17.13 -7.84 -6.24
C THR A 46 16.85 -8.77 -5.07
N ILE A 47 15.58 -9.14 -4.90
CA ILE A 47 15.15 -10.13 -3.91
C ILE A 47 14.76 -11.41 -4.64
N TYR A 48 15.41 -12.51 -4.25
CA TYR A 48 15.18 -13.83 -4.80
C TYR A 48 14.19 -14.62 -3.96
N ASN A 49 13.71 -15.75 -4.51
CA ASN A 49 12.87 -16.71 -3.77
C ASN A 49 11.54 -16.14 -3.23
N ILE A 50 10.97 -15.14 -3.90
CA ILE A 50 9.71 -14.49 -3.51
C ILE A 50 8.61 -15.52 -3.23
N SER A 51 8.45 -16.53 -4.09
CA SER A 51 7.44 -17.57 -3.91
C SER A 51 7.62 -18.36 -2.61
N ARG A 52 8.87 -18.60 -2.18
CA ARG A 52 9.16 -19.25 -0.89
C ARG A 52 8.74 -18.37 0.29
N SER A 53 9.02 -17.07 0.22
CA SER A 53 8.59 -16.10 1.24
C SER A 53 7.07 -15.99 1.33
N VAL A 54 6.38 -15.96 0.18
CA VAL A 54 4.91 -15.98 0.14
C VAL A 54 4.35 -17.25 0.77
N SER A 55 4.88 -18.42 0.42
CA SER A 55 4.47 -19.69 1.05
C SER A 55 4.82 -19.77 2.54
N ALA A 56 5.88 -19.10 3.00
CA ALA A 56 6.18 -18.99 4.42
C ALA A 56 5.13 -18.14 5.14
N PHE A 57 4.74 -17.01 4.55
CA PHE A 57 3.72 -16.12 5.11
C PHE A 57 2.37 -16.80 5.25
N LEU A 58 1.90 -17.49 4.20
CA LEU A 58 0.61 -18.20 4.24
C LEU A 58 0.57 -19.32 5.29
N ARG A 59 1.71 -19.95 5.61
CA ARG A 59 1.76 -21.05 6.60
C ARG A 59 2.06 -20.58 8.02
N LYS A 60 2.86 -19.53 8.19
CA LYS A 60 3.46 -19.14 9.47
C LYS A 60 3.12 -17.70 9.89
N GLY A 61 2.42 -16.93 9.05
CA GLY A 61 2.14 -15.51 9.29
C GLY A 61 3.34 -14.57 9.12
N SER A 62 4.48 -15.06 8.61
CA SER A 62 5.70 -14.26 8.40
C SER A 62 6.39 -14.61 7.09
N PHE A 63 6.91 -13.60 6.38
CA PHE A 63 7.66 -13.76 5.14
C PHE A 63 9.05 -14.42 5.31
N GLY A 64 9.48 -14.64 6.56
CA GLY A 64 10.73 -15.35 6.87
C GLY A 64 11.99 -14.61 6.44
N ALA A 65 11.93 -13.28 6.33
CA ALA A 65 13.10 -12.45 6.05
C ALA A 65 14.03 -12.37 7.27
N THR A 66 15.33 -12.36 7.02
CA THR A 66 16.32 -12.23 8.09
C THR A 66 16.38 -10.78 8.59
N LYS A 67 16.85 -10.59 9.82
CA LYS A 67 17.11 -9.24 10.37
C LYS A 67 18.07 -8.45 9.48
N SER A 68 19.10 -9.09 8.92
CA SER A 68 20.06 -8.45 8.02
C SER A 68 19.40 -7.95 6.74
N THR A 69 18.51 -8.73 6.11
CA THR A 69 17.76 -8.29 4.94
C THR A 69 16.89 -7.08 5.27
N ILE A 70 16.16 -7.11 6.39
CA ILE A 70 15.32 -5.97 6.82
C ILE A 70 16.16 -4.71 7.07
N GLN A 71 17.32 -4.86 7.70
CA GLN A 71 18.26 -3.75 7.94
C GLN A 71 18.81 -3.18 6.63
N GLU A 72 19.16 -4.03 5.66
CA GLU A 72 19.66 -3.61 4.36
C GLU A 72 18.59 -2.84 3.56
N ILE A 73 17.33 -3.30 3.58
CA ILE A 73 16.21 -2.56 2.99
C ILE A 73 16.07 -1.21 3.67
N THR A 74 16.03 -1.21 5.00
CA THR A 74 15.77 0.00 5.80
C THR A 74 16.84 1.06 5.60
N LYS A 75 18.11 0.67 5.49
CA LYS A 75 19.23 1.58 5.28
C LYS A 75 19.26 2.21 3.88
N ASN A 76 18.74 1.52 2.87
CA ASN A 76 18.88 1.89 1.46
C ASN A 76 17.52 2.19 0.79
N LYS A 77 16.52 2.65 1.55
CA LYS A 77 15.20 2.96 1.00
C LYS A 77 15.30 4.06 -0.06
N ILE A 78 14.78 3.76 -1.25
CA ILE A 78 14.53 4.75 -2.31
C ILE A 78 13.11 5.31 -2.25
N ALA A 79 12.19 4.55 -1.66
CA ALA A 79 10.83 4.94 -1.34
C ALA A 79 10.46 4.28 0.00
N GLU A 80 9.63 4.93 0.81
CA GLU A 80 9.24 4.43 2.11
C GLU A 80 7.72 4.28 2.22
N LEU A 81 7.27 3.10 2.61
CA LEU A 81 5.85 2.80 2.79
C LEU A 81 5.37 3.34 4.14
N VAL A 82 4.31 4.14 4.09
CA VAL A 82 3.68 4.75 5.29
C VAL A 82 2.37 4.07 5.63
N ALA A 83 1.50 3.87 4.64
CA ALA A 83 0.22 3.21 4.78
C ALA A 83 -0.13 2.40 3.53
N PHE A 84 -0.98 1.38 3.68
CA PHE A 84 -1.55 0.62 2.58
C PHE A 84 -2.95 0.08 2.90
N ALA A 85 -3.74 -0.11 1.84
CA ALA A 85 -4.89 -1.03 1.79
C ALA A 85 -4.93 -1.68 0.40
N LEU A 86 -5.00 -3.02 0.37
CA LEU A 86 -5.13 -3.81 -0.85
C LEU A 86 -6.58 -4.27 -0.95
N MET A 87 -7.25 -3.96 -2.06
CA MET A 87 -8.65 -4.27 -2.31
C MET A 87 -8.74 -5.23 -3.51
N PRO A 88 -9.81 -6.03 -3.67
CA PRO A 88 -9.87 -7.08 -4.69
C PRO A 88 -9.46 -6.65 -6.10
N ASN A 89 -9.85 -5.45 -6.53
CA ASN A 89 -9.56 -4.90 -7.85
C ASN A 89 -8.61 -3.70 -7.87
N HIS A 90 -8.11 -3.21 -6.73
CA HIS A 90 -7.25 -2.03 -6.68
C HIS A 90 -6.40 -1.98 -5.40
N PHE A 91 -5.50 -1.01 -5.29
CA PHE A 91 -4.74 -0.78 -4.06
C PHE A 91 -4.52 0.71 -3.82
N HIS A 92 -4.36 1.10 -2.55
CA HIS A 92 -3.94 2.44 -2.14
C HIS A 92 -2.72 2.33 -1.25
N LEU A 93 -1.72 3.17 -1.49
CA LEU A 93 -0.50 3.31 -0.70
C LEU A 93 -0.26 4.78 -0.38
N VAL A 94 0.26 5.06 0.81
CA VAL A 94 0.95 6.34 1.10
C VAL A 94 2.43 6.05 1.07
N VAL A 95 3.17 6.77 0.22
CA VAL A 95 4.60 6.53 -0.01
C VAL A 95 5.36 7.83 0.09
N HIS A 96 6.46 7.79 0.85
CA HIS A 96 7.43 8.87 1.00
C HIS A 96 8.55 8.71 -0.02
N GLU A 97 8.82 9.75 -0.81
CA GLU A 97 9.92 9.80 -1.78
C GLU A 97 11.26 9.99 -1.04
N ARG A 98 12.08 8.94 -0.93
CA ARG A 98 13.36 8.99 -0.17
C ARG A 98 14.56 9.40 -1.01
N THR A 99 14.44 9.32 -2.32
CA THR A 99 15.48 9.68 -3.29
C THR A 99 14.80 10.16 -4.57
N PRO A 100 15.44 10.98 -5.41
CA PRO A 100 14.84 11.44 -6.65
C PRO A 100 14.42 10.27 -7.56
N ASN A 101 13.18 10.29 -8.02
CA ASN A 101 12.53 9.23 -8.82
C ASN A 101 12.42 7.87 -8.10
N GLY A 102 12.49 7.84 -6.78
CA GLY A 102 12.42 6.66 -5.94
C GLY A 102 11.12 5.87 -6.09
N ILE A 103 9.97 6.55 -5.94
CA ILE A 103 8.62 5.99 -6.08
C ILE A 103 8.41 5.43 -7.47
N SER A 104 8.89 6.12 -8.51
CA SER A 104 8.80 5.61 -9.90
C SER A 104 9.52 4.28 -10.07
N ARG A 105 10.78 4.19 -9.63
CA ARG A 105 11.56 2.94 -9.69
C ARG A 105 10.94 1.85 -8.80
N TYR A 106 10.50 2.22 -7.61
CA TYR A 106 9.85 1.32 -6.66
C TYR A 106 8.58 0.70 -7.24
N MET A 107 7.64 1.52 -7.72
CA MET A 107 6.35 1.06 -8.23
C MET A 107 6.46 0.32 -9.56
N GLN A 108 7.43 0.68 -10.41
CA GLN A 108 7.75 -0.11 -11.61
C GLN A 108 8.12 -1.53 -11.20
N ARG A 109 9.05 -1.70 -10.26
CA ARG A 109 9.47 -3.03 -9.80
C ARG A 109 8.32 -3.82 -9.16
N VAL A 110 7.49 -3.16 -8.34
CA VAL A 110 6.32 -3.80 -7.70
C VAL A 110 5.34 -4.30 -8.75
N GLN A 111 4.89 -3.43 -9.67
CA GLN A 111 3.86 -3.79 -10.65
C GLN A 111 4.36 -4.75 -11.71
N ASP A 112 5.61 -4.63 -12.16
CA ASP A 112 6.20 -5.54 -13.15
C ASP A 112 6.35 -6.94 -12.56
N ALA A 113 6.92 -7.05 -11.36
CA ALA A 113 7.11 -8.35 -10.69
C ALA A 113 5.78 -9.03 -10.35
N TYR A 114 4.76 -8.23 -10.00
CA TYR A 114 3.43 -8.75 -9.73
C TYR A 114 2.72 -9.20 -11.00
N THR A 115 2.61 -8.32 -12.01
CA THR A 115 1.95 -8.59 -13.29
C THR A 115 2.54 -9.82 -13.97
N LYS A 116 3.88 -9.93 -14.00
CA LYS A 116 4.56 -11.11 -14.56
C LYS A 116 4.14 -12.39 -13.85
N SER A 117 4.16 -12.39 -12.51
CA SER A 117 3.76 -13.57 -11.75
C SER A 117 2.29 -13.91 -11.87
N PHE A 118 1.42 -12.90 -11.91
CA PHE A 118 -0.02 -13.06 -12.05
C PHE A 118 -0.35 -13.68 -13.41
N ASN A 119 0.18 -13.11 -14.48
CA ASN A 119 -0.03 -13.58 -15.85
C ASN A 119 0.50 -15.00 -16.04
N THR A 120 1.67 -15.34 -15.48
CA THR A 120 2.18 -16.72 -15.50
C THR A 120 1.27 -17.68 -14.74
N LYS A 121 0.81 -17.30 -13.53
CA LYS A 121 -0.02 -18.16 -12.67
C LYS A 121 -1.39 -18.44 -13.28
N TYR A 122 -2.02 -17.42 -13.88
CA TYR A 122 -3.39 -17.50 -14.40
C TYR A 122 -3.44 -17.64 -15.93
N GLN A 123 -2.31 -17.84 -16.59
CA GLN A 123 -2.20 -17.95 -18.05
C GLN A 123 -2.86 -16.78 -18.80
N MET A 124 -2.78 -15.58 -18.21
CA MET A 124 -3.36 -14.36 -18.76
C MET A 124 -2.37 -13.67 -19.70
N ILE A 125 -2.90 -12.96 -20.70
CA ILE A 125 -2.13 -12.18 -21.67
C ILE A 125 -2.54 -10.71 -21.54
N GLY A 126 -1.57 -9.80 -21.69
CA GLY A 126 -1.80 -8.36 -21.70
C GLY A 126 -1.64 -7.68 -20.34
N HIS A 127 -2.21 -6.48 -20.23
CA HIS A 127 -2.08 -5.62 -19.06
C HIS A 127 -3.02 -6.06 -17.93
N LEU A 128 -2.45 -6.26 -16.74
CA LEU A 128 -3.20 -6.51 -15.51
C LEU A 128 -3.88 -5.24 -14.99
N PHE A 129 -3.16 -4.12 -15.01
CA PHE A 129 -3.64 -2.81 -14.54
C PHE A 129 -4.19 -1.95 -15.69
N GLN A 130 -4.99 -0.93 -15.38
CA GLN A 130 -5.54 0.04 -16.36
C GLN A 130 -4.48 0.98 -16.98
N GLY A 131 -3.24 0.89 -16.52
CA GLY A 131 -2.12 1.69 -17.02
C GLY A 131 -1.02 1.78 -15.97
N PRO A 132 -0.09 2.74 -16.11
CA PRO A 132 0.80 3.13 -15.03
C PRO A 132 0.01 3.53 -13.77
N PHE A 133 0.62 3.42 -12.59
CA PHE A 133 -0.02 3.90 -11.37
C PHE A 133 -0.40 5.38 -11.44
N HIS A 134 -1.43 5.74 -10.69
CA HIS A 134 -1.78 7.12 -10.39
C HIS A 134 -1.04 7.58 -9.15
N ALA A 135 -0.77 8.88 -9.09
CA ALA A 135 -0.07 9.51 -8.00
C ALA A 135 -0.65 10.91 -7.75
N VAL A 136 -0.95 11.20 -6.49
CA VAL A 136 -1.42 12.51 -6.02
C VAL A 136 -0.46 12.98 -4.92
N HIS A 137 0.02 14.22 -5.01
CA HIS A 137 0.88 14.82 -3.98
C HIS A 137 0.04 15.09 -2.73
N ILE A 138 0.62 14.82 -1.56
CA ILE A 138 0.04 15.11 -0.26
C ILE A 138 0.68 16.42 0.21
N ALA A 139 -0.07 17.51 0.10
CA ALA A 139 0.42 18.87 0.30
C ALA A 139 0.61 19.24 1.78
N ASP A 140 -0.19 18.66 2.67
CA ASP A 140 -0.15 18.97 4.09
C ASP A 140 -0.60 17.80 4.99
N ASN A 141 -0.50 18.04 6.30
CA ASN A 141 -0.86 17.08 7.33
C ASN A 141 -2.37 16.78 7.36
N GLU A 142 -3.23 17.76 7.12
CA GLU A 142 -4.69 17.54 7.13
C GLU A 142 -5.07 16.55 6.03
N GLN A 143 -4.57 16.78 4.81
CA GLN A 143 -4.73 15.86 3.69
C GLN A 143 -4.16 14.48 4.02
N LEU A 144 -2.98 14.40 4.64
CA LEU A 144 -2.35 13.14 5.03
C LEU A 144 -3.23 12.33 6.00
N LEU A 145 -3.77 12.98 7.03
CA LEU A 145 -4.62 12.34 8.04
C LEU A 145 -5.94 11.85 7.42
N HIS A 146 -6.63 12.71 6.66
CA HIS A 146 -7.88 12.32 6.00
C HIS A 146 -7.70 11.19 4.99
N LEU A 147 -6.61 11.23 4.22
CA LEU A 147 -6.25 10.15 3.30
C LEU A 147 -5.95 8.84 4.04
N SER A 148 -5.22 8.87 5.15
CA SER A 148 -4.91 7.66 5.90
C SER A 148 -6.18 7.01 6.46
N ALA A 149 -7.11 7.81 6.98
CA ALA A 149 -8.42 7.34 7.42
C ALA A 149 -9.23 6.76 6.26
N TYR A 150 -9.26 7.42 5.11
CA TYR A 150 -9.92 6.88 3.92
C TYR A 150 -9.36 5.52 3.53
N ILE A 151 -8.03 5.40 3.38
CA ILE A 151 -7.36 4.15 3.01
C ILE A 151 -7.68 3.05 4.01
N HIS A 152 -7.66 3.34 5.31
CA HIS A 152 -7.96 2.36 6.34
C HIS A 152 -9.43 1.93 6.40
N ARG A 153 -10.36 2.79 5.93
CA ARG A 153 -11.79 2.47 5.83
C ARG A 153 -12.21 1.79 4.54
N ASN A 154 -11.37 1.76 3.51
CA ASN A 154 -11.67 1.09 2.23
C ASN A 154 -12.24 -0.33 2.39
N PRO A 155 -11.71 -1.19 3.29
CA PRO A 155 -12.26 -2.53 3.50
C PRO A 155 -13.76 -2.55 3.85
N ASN A 156 -14.33 -1.45 4.35
CA ASN A 156 -15.76 -1.36 4.66
C ASN A 156 -16.68 -1.41 3.43
N GLU A 157 -16.14 -1.15 2.24
CA GLU A 157 -16.85 -1.35 0.98
C GLU A 157 -17.04 -2.84 0.64
N LEU A 158 -16.23 -3.72 1.26
CA LEU A 158 -16.37 -5.16 1.11
C LEU A 158 -17.39 -5.68 2.12
N ARG A 159 -18.49 -6.26 1.64
CA ARG A 159 -19.56 -6.83 2.47
C ARG A 159 -19.05 -7.73 3.63
N LYS A 160 -18.00 -8.52 3.39
CA LYS A 160 -17.40 -9.41 4.40
C LYS A 160 -16.69 -8.65 5.54
N TRP A 161 -16.15 -7.47 5.23
CA TRP A 161 -15.25 -6.70 6.09
C TRP A 161 -15.85 -5.38 6.59
N HIS A 162 -17.11 -5.10 6.26
CA HIS A 162 -17.85 -3.96 6.79
C HIS A 162 -17.80 -3.89 8.33
N ALA A 163 -17.31 -2.75 8.84
CA ALA A 163 -17.07 -2.46 10.26
C ALA A 163 -16.13 -3.47 10.95
N LYS A 164 -15.16 -4.00 10.19
CA LYS A 164 -14.16 -4.98 10.64
C LYS A 164 -12.77 -4.68 10.06
N GLU A 165 -12.51 -3.42 9.71
CA GLU A 165 -11.24 -2.98 9.14
C GLU A 165 -10.02 -3.38 10.00
N GLU A 166 -10.17 -3.47 11.34
CA GLU A 166 -9.12 -3.85 12.28
C GLU A 166 -8.72 -5.34 12.20
N LYS A 167 -9.51 -6.13 11.47
CA LYS A 167 -9.28 -7.56 11.21
C LYS A 167 -8.87 -7.81 9.75
N TYR A 168 -8.87 -6.79 8.90
CA TYR A 168 -8.51 -6.95 7.50
C TYR A 168 -6.99 -7.06 7.34
N LEU A 169 -6.53 -8.28 7.05
CA LEU A 169 -5.09 -8.60 6.98
C LEU A 169 -4.33 -7.76 5.93
N TRP A 170 -5.04 -7.35 4.88
CA TRP A 170 -4.50 -6.67 3.70
C TRP A 170 -4.59 -5.14 3.78
N SER A 171 -4.80 -4.60 4.99
CA SER A 171 -4.64 -3.20 5.31
C SER A 171 -3.62 -3.02 6.43
N SER A 172 -2.99 -1.85 6.42
CA SER A 172 -2.11 -1.38 7.49
C SER A 172 -2.85 -0.87 8.72
N TYR A 173 -4.19 -0.77 8.71
CA TYR A 173 -4.93 -0.19 9.84
C TYR A 173 -4.62 -0.87 11.18
N GLN A 174 -4.58 -2.20 11.21
CA GLN A 174 -4.24 -2.94 12.43
C GLN A 174 -2.81 -2.64 12.93
N ASP A 175 -1.91 -2.25 12.03
CA ASP A 175 -0.51 -1.91 12.35
C ASP A 175 -0.40 -0.52 13.00
N TYR A 176 -1.45 0.30 12.89
CA TYR A 176 -1.56 1.62 13.52
C TYR A 176 -2.22 1.56 14.90
N ILE A 177 -3.21 0.68 15.08
CA ILE A 177 -4.03 0.62 16.32
C ILE A 177 -3.68 -0.55 17.25
N LYS A 178 -2.71 -1.37 16.86
CA LYS A 178 -2.15 -2.47 17.66
C LYS A 178 -0.62 -2.44 17.51
N ASN A 179 0.00 -3.61 17.34
CA ASN A 179 1.41 -3.75 17.06
C ASN A 179 1.66 -3.75 15.55
N ASN A 180 2.60 -2.94 15.09
CA ASN A 180 3.07 -2.94 13.72
C ASN A 180 3.71 -4.29 13.35
N ARG A 181 3.03 -5.09 12.52
CA ARG A 181 3.47 -6.43 12.09
C ARG A 181 4.75 -6.39 11.26
N TRP A 182 5.06 -5.25 10.66
CA TRP A 182 6.10 -5.11 9.64
C TRP A 182 7.34 -4.35 10.12
N GLY A 183 7.31 -3.83 11.36
CA GLY A 183 8.40 -3.03 11.93
C GLY A 183 8.84 -1.93 10.94
N ASN A 184 10.14 -1.81 10.72
CA ASN A 184 10.72 -0.75 9.88
C ASN A 184 10.36 -0.83 8.38
N LEU A 185 9.69 -1.89 7.92
CA LEU A 185 9.17 -1.97 6.55
C LEU A 185 7.84 -1.22 6.38
N LEU A 186 7.19 -0.79 7.47
CA LEU A 186 6.04 0.10 7.46
C LEU A 186 6.32 1.24 8.44
N ASN A 187 6.38 2.49 7.96
CA ASN A 187 6.67 3.64 8.81
C ASN A 187 5.42 4.52 9.01
N PRO A 188 4.59 4.23 10.02
CA PRO A 188 3.37 5.00 10.28
C PRO A 188 3.61 6.30 11.05
N GLN A 189 4.87 6.61 11.43
CA GLN A 189 5.15 7.62 12.45
C GLN A 189 4.71 9.02 12.06
N ILE A 190 4.88 9.40 10.79
CA ILE A 190 4.44 10.71 10.30
C ILE A 190 2.93 10.97 10.54
N ILE A 191 2.12 9.92 10.66
CA ILE A 191 0.70 10.02 11.01
C ILE A 191 0.51 9.85 12.52
N LEU A 192 1.10 8.81 13.13
CA LEU A 192 0.86 8.50 14.54
C LEU A 192 1.41 9.56 15.51
N GLU A 193 2.49 10.26 15.14
CA GLU A 193 3.06 11.34 15.95
C GLU A 193 2.17 12.60 16.00
N GLN A 194 1.13 12.67 15.16
CA GLN A 194 0.14 13.74 15.18
C GLN A 194 -0.99 13.51 16.18
N TYR A 195 -1.00 12.35 16.86
CA TYR A 195 -1.97 11.98 17.89
C TYR A 195 -1.26 11.70 19.21
N GLU A 196 -1.93 11.91 20.34
CA GLU A 196 -1.30 11.60 21.63
C GLU A 196 -1.12 10.09 21.82
N ASN A 197 -1.99 9.30 21.18
CA ASN A 197 -1.99 7.85 21.30
C ASN A 197 -2.74 7.17 20.13
N GLN A 198 -2.54 5.85 19.99
CA GLN A 198 -3.17 5.04 18.93
C GLN A 198 -4.71 5.04 18.98
N ARG A 199 -5.31 5.31 20.15
CA ARG A 199 -6.76 5.31 20.31
C ARG A 199 -7.38 6.52 19.65
N GLU A 200 -6.76 7.69 19.76
CA GLU A 200 -7.22 8.90 19.06
C GLU A 200 -7.19 8.73 17.55
N TYR A 201 -6.15 8.10 17.01
CA TYR A 201 -6.13 7.74 15.59
C TYR A 201 -7.30 6.82 15.23
N ALA A 202 -7.54 5.76 16.03
CA ALA A 202 -8.65 4.85 15.80
C ALA A 202 -10.02 5.54 15.84
N ASP A 203 -10.19 6.50 16.75
CA ASP A 203 -11.41 7.29 16.89
C ASP A 203 -11.58 8.26 15.71
N PHE A 204 -10.50 8.89 15.25
CA PHE A 204 -10.49 9.72 14.03
C PHE A 204 -10.89 8.92 12.78
N VAL A 205 -10.34 7.71 12.60
CA VAL A 205 -10.72 6.84 11.47
C VAL A 205 -12.21 6.50 11.49
N LYS A 206 -12.82 6.33 12.67
CA LYS A 206 -14.26 6.01 12.79
C LYS A 206 -15.17 7.21 12.53
N THR A 207 -14.76 8.41 12.95
CA THR A 207 -15.62 9.61 12.96
C THR A 207 -15.42 10.53 11.75
N SER A 208 -14.27 10.45 11.08
CA SER A 208 -13.93 11.32 9.95
C SER A 208 -14.92 11.19 8.78
N GLY A 209 -15.33 12.31 8.20
CA GLY A 209 -16.18 12.39 6.99
C GLY A 209 -15.39 12.19 5.70
N THR A 210 -14.65 11.07 5.59
CA THR A 210 -13.55 10.95 4.59
C THR A 210 -13.97 10.92 3.13
N LYS A 211 -15.21 10.53 2.79
CA LYS A 211 -15.66 10.47 1.39
C LYS A 211 -15.93 11.87 0.82
N ASP A 212 -16.55 12.75 1.60
CA ASP A 212 -16.98 14.06 1.10
C ASP A 212 -15.79 15.02 0.87
N ILE A 213 -14.70 14.88 1.63
CA ILE A 213 -13.50 15.71 1.47
C ILE A 213 -12.67 15.24 0.27
N LEU A 214 -12.58 13.93 0.03
CA LEU A 214 -11.73 13.37 -1.03
C LEU A 214 -12.34 13.49 -2.44
N ASP A 215 -13.67 13.51 -2.54
CA ASP A 215 -14.40 13.63 -3.79
C ASP A 215 -14.47 15.09 -4.30
N ASN A 216 -14.44 16.08 -3.40
CA ASN A 216 -14.57 17.51 -3.76
C ASN A 216 -13.26 18.16 -4.24
N ASP A 217 -12.10 17.64 -3.82
CA ASP A 217 -10.79 18.24 -4.06
C ASP A 217 -9.92 17.42 -5.05
N HIS A 218 -10.55 16.57 -5.86
CA HIS A 218 -9.88 15.68 -6.84
C HIS A 218 -8.85 14.71 -6.22
N PHE A 219 -9.00 14.37 -4.94
CA PHE A 219 -8.01 13.56 -4.23
C PHE A 219 -8.03 12.09 -4.66
N ILE A 220 -9.17 11.60 -5.18
CA ILE A 220 -9.35 10.25 -5.71
C ILE A 220 -10.29 10.37 -6.91
N GLU A 221 -9.94 9.84 -8.08
CA GLU A 221 -10.97 9.60 -9.10
C GLU A 221 -11.98 8.64 -8.47
N THR A 222 -13.15 9.16 -8.13
CA THR A 222 -14.18 8.46 -7.36
C THR A 222 -14.38 7.06 -7.89
N ASP A 223 -14.12 6.09 -7.02
CA ASP A 223 -14.24 4.67 -7.32
C ASP A 223 -15.69 4.18 -7.47
N THR A 224 -16.65 5.11 -7.45
CA THR A 224 -18.09 4.87 -7.58
C THR A 224 -18.46 4.45 -9.02
N ASN A 225 -19.03 3.24 -9.09
CA ASN A 225 -19.71 2.54 -10.20
C ASN A 225 -19.51 3.05 -11.62
#